data_AF-A0A5N5QRN6-F1
#
_entry.id   AF-A0A5N5QRN6-F1
#
_cell.length_a   1.000
_cell.length_b   1.000
_cell.length_c   1.000
_cell.angle_alpha   90.00
_cell.angle_beta   90.00
_cell.angle_gamma   90.00
#
_symmetry.space_group_name_H-M   'P 1'
#
loop_
_entity.id
_entity.type
_entity.pdbx_description
1 polymer ?
#
loop_
_entity_poly.entity_id
_entity_poly.type
_entity_poly.pdbx_seq_one_letter_code
_entity_poly.pdbx_strand_id
1 'polypeptide(L)' 'MRRNVYGMHAPIRMLMERKVVLNDPHMPTMPRSNIHLDILMGRDETLDVGDFFGDIETSLPLDIHADMERKLRL' A
#
# COMPACT_ATOMS: atom_id res chain seq x y z
N MET A 1 4.62 19.68 13.34
CA MET A 1 4.99 18.70 14.39
C MET A 1 6.19 17.81 14.01
N ARG A 2 6.17 17.09 12.87
CA ARG A 2 7.25 16.15 12.46
C ARG A 2 8.65 16.79 12.30
N ARG A 3 8.76 18.02 11.79
CA ARG A 3 10.01 18.79 11.68
C ARG A 3 10.67 19.06 13.04
N ASN A 4 9.88 19.18 14.11
CA ASN A 4 10.40 19.46 15.45
C ASN A 4 10.96 18.19 16.11
N VAL A 5 10.40 17.03 15.78
CA VAL A 5 10.82 15.73 16.34
C VAL A 5 12.00 15.14 15.57
N TYR A 6 11.97 15.22 14.23
CA TYR A 6 12.95 14.59 13.35
C TYR A 6 13.89 15.59 12.66
N GLY A 7 13.82 16.87 13.00
CA GLY A 7 14.69 17.90 12.43
C GLY A 7 14.58 18.04 10.90
N MET A 8 15.68 18.46 10.27
CA MET A 8 15.75 18.76 8.83
C MET A 8 15.53 17.56 7.92
N HIS A 9 15.80 16.33 8.39
CA HIS A 9 15.70 15.10 7.59
C HIS A 9 14.30 14.45 7.64
N ALA A 10 13.34 15.07 8.34
CA ALA A 10 11.94 14.64 8.40
C ALA A 10 11.33 14.24 7.03
N PRO A 11 11.51 14.98 5.91
CA PRO A 11 10.93 14.58 4.63
C PRO A 11 11.58 13.31 4.06
N ILE A 12 12.90 13.15 4.16
CA ILE A 12 13.60 11.95 3.67
C ILE A 12 13.12 10.72 4.43
N ARG A 13 13.00 10.83 5.76
CA ARG A 13 12.47 9.76 6.60
C ARG A 13 11.04 9.39 6.19
N MET A 14 10.17 10.36 5.95
CA MET A 14 8.80 10.10 5.50
C MET A 14 8.75 9.36 4.17
N LEU A 15 9.64 9.70 3.23
CA LEU A 15 9.75 8.98 1.95
C LEU A 15 10.21 7.53 2.16
N MET A 16 11.16 7.30 3.07
CA MET A 16 11.58 5.95 3.43
C MET A 16 10.47 5.15 4.11
N GLU A 17 9.74 5.75 5.05
CA GLU A 17 8.58 5.14 5.70
C GLU A 17 7.52 4.74 4.67
N ARG A 18 7.18 5.63 3.74
CA ARG A 18 6.26 5.32 2.64
C ARG A 18 6.76 4.18 1.77
N LYS A 19 8.05 4.15 1.42
CA LYS A 19 8.65 3.08 0.61
C LYS A 19 8.61 1.72 1.32
N VAL A 20 8.83 1.70 2.64
CA VAL A 20 8.75 0.46 3.43
C VAL A 20 7.32 -0.04 3.47
N VAL A 21 6.36 0.82 3.78
CA VAL A 21 4.93 0.46 3.87
C VAL A 21 4.34 0.09 2.51
N LEU A 22 4.86 0.65 1.41
CA LEU A 22 4.45 0.28 0.06
C LEU A 22 4.79 -1.18 -0.28
N ASN A 23 5.88 -1.72 0.26
CA ASN A 23 6.30 -3.09 0.01
C ASN A 23 5.58 -4.05 0.98
N ASP A 24 4.29 -4.28 0.74
CA ASP A 24 3.49 -5.23 1.52
C ASP A 24 3.64 -6.66 0.94
N PRO A 25 4.17 -7.63 1.71
CA PRO A 25 4.35 -9.03 1.27
C PRO A 25 3.04 -9.82 1.29
N HIS A 26 1.93 -9.19 0.92
CA HIS A 26 0.61 -9.79 0.94
C HIS A 26 0.32 -10.64 -0.30
N MET A 27 -0.65 -11.54 -0.19
CA MET A 27 -1.05 -12.44 -1.27
C MET A 27 -1.75 -11.65 -2.39
N PRO A 28 -1.33 -11.79 -3.66
CA PRO A 28 -1.90 -11.03 -4.78
C PRO A 28 -3.38 -11.33 -5.05
N THR A 29 -3.84 -12.52 -4.67
CA THR A 29 -5.20 -13.01 -4.97
C THR A 29 -6.28 -12.53 -4.00
N MET A 30 -5.91 -11.84 -2.91
CA MET A 30 -6.87 -11.25 -1.99
C MET A 30 -6.74 -9.73 -1.99
N PRO A 31 -7.80 -8.97 -2.32
CA PRO A 31 -7.76 -7.52 -2.19
C PRO A 31 -7.54 -7.15 -0.73
N ARG A 32 -6.59 -6.26 -0.47
CA ARG A 32 -6.42 -5.61 0.83
C ARG A 32 -6.11 -4.14 0.67
N SER A 33 -6.68 -3.33 1.56
CA SER A 33 -6.35 -1.92 1.71
C SER A 33 -5.13 -1.77 2.63
N ASN A 34 -4.23 -0.86 2.27
CA ASN A 34 -3.03 -0.55 3.06
C ASN A 34 -3.24 0.74 3.85
N ILE A 35 -3.96 0.63 4.97
CA ILE A 35 -4.34 1.77 5.84
C ILE A 35 -3.10 2.54 6.31
N HIS A 36 -1.98 1.85 6.55
CA HIS A 36 -0.74 2.52 6.96
C HIS A 36 -0.19 3.45 5.88
N LEU A 37 -0.31 3.07 4.60
CA LEU A 37 0.10 3.92 3.49
C LEU A 37 -0.82 5.14 3.40
N ASP A 38 -2.13 4.95 3.60
CA ASP A 38 -3.11 6.02 3.52
C ASP A 38 -2.88 7.09 4.59
N ILE A 39 -2.56 6.69 5.82
CA ILE A 39 -2.16 7.60 6.91
C ILE A 39 -0.89 8.38 6.53
N LEU A 40 0.10 7.71 5.93
CA LEU A 40 1.34 8.38 5.52
C LEU A 40 1.13 9.32 4.34
N MET A 41 0.10 9.08 3.52
CA MET A 41 -0.28 9.90 2.37
C MET A 41 -1.27 11.02 2.75
N GLY A 42 -1.87 10.98 3.95
CA GLY A 42 -2.89 11.91 4.40
C GLY A 42 -4.23 11.72 3.71
N ARG A 43 -4.53 10.48 3.30
CA ARG A 43 -5.79 10.07 2.67
C ARG A 43 -6.75 9.36 3.63
N ASP A 44 -6.39 9.26 4.91
CA ASP A 44 -7.17 8.59 5.95
C ASP A 44 -8.46 9.33 6.34
N GLU A 45 -8.58 10.62 6.01
CA GLU A 45 -9.74 11.46 6.34
C GLU A 45 -10.86 11.42 5.28
N THR A 46 -10.59 10.88 4.09
CA THR A 46 -11.52 10.91 2.95
C THR A 46 -11.64 9.54 2.30
N LEU A 47 -12.86 9.13 1.95
CA LEU A 47 -13.12 7.92 1.18
C LEU A 47 -13.45 8.29 -0.27
N ASP A 48 -12.84 7.61 -1.23
CA ASP A 48 -13.10 7.77 -2.66
C ASP A 48 -13.99 6.63 -3.19
N VAL A 49 -14.60 6.84 -4.35
CA VAL A 49 -15.45 5.83 -5.02
C VAL A 49 -14.68 4.51 -5.23
N GLY A 50 -13.38 4.60 -5.54
CA GLY A 50 -12.51 3.43 -5.69
C GLY A 50 -12.39 2.56 -4.43
N ASP A 51 -12.56 3.13 -3.23
CA ASP A 51 -12.50 2.36 -1.98
C ASP A 51 -13.74 1.48 -1.78
N PHE A 52 -14.88 1.89 -2.34
CA PHE A 52 -16.15 1.15 -2.23
C PHE A 52 -16.29 0.08 -3.30
N PHE A 53 -15.89 0.40 -4.54
CA PHE A 53 -16.08 -0.50 -5.68
C PHE A 53 -14.87 -1.41 -5.92
N GLY A 54 -13.75 -1.17 -5.21
CA GLY A 54 -12.51 -1.90 -5.42
C GLY A 54 -11.97 -1.71 -6.84
N ASP A 55 -10.85 -2.36 -7.14
CA ASP A 55 -10.37 -2.45 -8.50
C ASP A 55 -11.11 -3.59 -9.22
N ILE A 56 -11.72 -3.30 -10.36
CA ILE A 56 -12.51 -4.24 -11.18
C ILE A 56 -11.62 -5.41 -11.64
N GLU A 57 -10.29 -5.24 -11.59
CA GLU A 57 -9.28 -6.24 -11.96
C GLU A 57 -9.00 -7.31 -10.90
N THR A 58 -9.70 -7.35 -9.76
CA THR A 58 -9.71 -8.56 -8.92
C THR A 58 -10.55 -9.65 -9.57
N SER A 59 -10.08 -10.13 -10.72
CA SER A 59 -10.45 -11.40 -11.31
C SER A 59 -10.40 -12.46 -10.22
N LEU A 60 -11.43 -13.31 -10.16
CA LEU A 60 -11.41 -14.53 -9.35
C LEU A 60 -10.06 -15.23 -9.59
N PRO A 61 -9.30 -15.58 -8.53
CA PRO A 61 -8.00 -16.18 -8.71
C PRO A 61 -8.16 -17.52 -9.43
N LEU A 62 -7.63 -17.59 -10.66
CA LEU A 62 -7.65 -18.82 -11.45
C LEU A 62 -6.65 -19.83 -10.86
N ASP A 63 -5.49 -19.34 -10.41
CA ASP A 63 -4.47 -20.11 -9.70
C ASP A 63 -3.63 -19.21 -8.78
N ILE A 64 -3.70 -19.46 -7.47
CA ILE A 64 -2.99 -18.69 -6.44
C ILE A 64 -1.48 -18.85 -6.55
N HIS A 65 -1.00 -20.01 -6.99
CA HIS A 65 0.43 -20.29 -7.10
C HIS A 65 1.06 -19.48 -8.24
N ALA A 66 0.45 -19.54 -9.43
CA ALA A 66 0.92 -18.79 -10.60
C ALA A 66 0.94 -17.27 -10.37
N ASP A 67 -0.06 -16.72 -9.68
CA ASP A 67 -0.11 -15.28 -9.36
C ASP A 67 0.98 -14.88 -8.35
N MET A 68 1.31 -15.77 -7.40
CA MET A 68 2.38 -15.54 -6.44
C MET A 68 3.77 -15.60 -7.10
N GLU A 69 4.00 -16.55 -8.00
CA GLU A 69 5.24 -16.66 -8.79
C GLU A 69 5.46 -15.38 -9.62
N ARG A 70 4.42 -14.90 -10.31
CA ARG A 70 4.45 -13.64 -11.05
C ARG A 70 4.79 -12.45 -10.17
N LYS A 71 4.22 -12.36 -8.97
CA LYS A 71 4.53 -11.29 -8.00
C LYS A 71 6.00 -11.34 -7.56
N LEU A 72 6.53 -12.54 -7.32
CA LEU A 72 7.91 -12.76 -6.89
C LEU A 72 8.93 -12.70 -8.04
N ARG A 73 8.48 -12.61 -9.29
CA ARG A 73 9.31 -12.66 -10.51
C ARG A 73 10.16 -13.93 -10.58
N LEU A 74 9.56 -15.05 -10.17
CA LEU A 74 10.07 -16.41 -10.35
C LEU A 74 9.50 -16.98 -11.65
#